data_AF-A0A2G6DNI2-F1
#
_entry.id   AF-A0A2G6DNI2-F1
#
_cell.length_a   1.000
_cell.length_b   1.000
_cell.length_c   1.000
_cell.angle_alpha   90.00
_cell.angle_beta   90.00
_cell.angle_gamma   90.00
#
_symmetry.space_group_name_H-M   'P 1'
#
loop_
_entity.id
_entity.type
_entity.pdbx_description
1 polymer ?
#
loop_
_entity_poly.entity_id
_entity_poly.type
_entity_poly.pdbx_seq_one_letter_code
_entity_poly.pdbx_strand_id
1 'polypeptide(L)' 'MSFVVGQRWISESENSLGLGIVTAVDNRTVTLAFPAADEQRVYAIDVAPLTRVTFKKGDTVTSEE' A
#
# COMPACT_ATOMS: atom_id res chain seq x y z
N MET A 1 -7.39 3.14 11.65
CA MET A 1 -7.09 3.83 10.38
C MET A 1 -7.79 3.05 9.28
N SER A 2 -8.69 3.65 8.52
CA SER A 2 -9.48 2.91 7.52
C SER A 2 -8.71 2.85 6.20
N PHE A 3 -8.52 1.65 5.66
CA PHE A 3 -8.04 1.48 4.29
C PHE A 3 -9.12 1.96 3.32
N VAL A 4 -8.70 2.66 2.27
CA VAL A 4 -9.60 3.14 1.21
C VAL A 4 -8.99 2.80 -0.15
N VAL A 5 -9.82 2.31 -1.06
CA VAL A 5 -9.43 2.02 -2.44
C VAL A 5 -8.79 3.25 -3.08
N GLY A 6 -7.66 3.05 -3.76
CA GLY A 6 -6.85 4.12 -4.37
C GLY A 6 -5.74 4.69 -3.47
N GLN A 7 -5.70 4.33 -2.18
CA GLN A 7 -4.57 4.70 -1.33
C GLN A 7 -3.31 3.90 -1.65
N ARG A 8 -2.14 4.52 -1.45
CA ARG A 8 -0.83 3.92 -1.65
C ARG A 8 -0.18 3.53 -0.33
N TRP A 9 0.32 2.31 -0.28
CA TRP A 9 0.88 1.69 0.91
C TRP A 9 2.09 0.85 0.52
N ILE A 10 3.05 0.70 1.42
CA ILE A 10 4.24 -0.14 1.21
C ILE A 10 4.17 -1.29 2.21
N SER A 11 4.49 -2.50 1.75
CA SER A 11 4.65 -3.65 2.63
C SER A 11 6.03 -3.60 3.28
N GLU A 12 6.07 -3.47 4.61
CA GLU A 12 7.35 -3.49 5.35
C GLU A 12 7.97 -4.87 5.39
N SER A 13 7.13 -5.92 5.41
CA SER A 13 7.61 -7.31 5.36
C SER A 13 8.15 -7.69 3.98
N GLU A 14 7.68 -7.04 2.92
CA GLU A 14 7.98 -7.39 1.54
C GLU A 14 8.36 -6.14 0.73
N ASN A 15 9.48 -5.51 1.12
CA ASN A 15 9.97 -4.30 0.44
C ASN A 15 10.21 -4.52 -1.07
N SER A 16 10.53 -5.75 -1.47
CA SER A 16 10.70 -6.16 -2.88
C SER A 16 9.44 -5.99 -3.74
N LEU A 17 8.24 -5.97 -3.14
CA LEU A 17 6.99 -5.71 -3.87
C LEU A 17 6.82 -4.21 -4.22
N GLY A 18 7.52 -3.32 -3.49
CA GLY A 18 7.47 -1.88 -3.70
C GLY A 18 6.15 -1.25 -3.26
N LEU A 19 5.68 -0.27 -4.05
CA LEU A 19 4.50 0.52 -3.75
C LEU A 19 3.22 -0.21 -4.18
N GLY A 20 2.42 -0.61 -3.21
CA GLY A 20 1.10 -1.19 -3.42
C GLY A 20 0.00 -0.13 -3.46
N ILE A 21 -1.05 -0.40 -4.22
CA ILE A 21 -2.29 0.38 -4.26
C ILE A 21 -3.43 -0.48 -3.75
N VAL A 22 -4.23 0.07 -2.85
CA VAL A 22 -5.44 -0.61 -2.36
C VAL A 22 -6.45 -0.72 -3.50
N THR A 23 -6.78 -1.95 -3.90
CA THR A 23 -7.77 -2.24 -4.95
C THR A 23 -9.11 -2.65 -4.37
N ALA A 24 -9.13 -3.30 -3.21
CA ALA A 24 -10.35 -3.66 -2.49
C ALA A 24 -10.13 -3.60 -0.97
N VAL A 25 -11.19 -3.31 -0.24
CA VAL A 25 -11.21 -3.29 1.23
C VAL A 25 -12.46 -4.02 1.68
N ASP A 26 -12.27 -5.05 2.49
CA ASP A 26 -13.33 -5.83 3.12
C ASP A 26 -13.40 -5.52 4.62
N ASN A 27 -14.33 -6.18 5.33
CA ASN A 27 -14.54 -5.98 6.76
C ASN A 27 -13.29 -6.23 7.63
N ARG A 28 -12.41 -7.16 7.25
CA ARG A 28 -11.20 -7.52 8.03
C ARG A 28 -9.94 -7.65 7.20
N THR A 29 -10.04 -7.52 5.88
CA THR A 29 -8.93 -7.71 4.95
C THR A 29 -8.85 -6.54 3.98
N VAL A 30 -7.65 -6.25 3.53
CA VAL A 30 -7.37 -5.24 2.50
C VAL A 30 -6.56 -5.89 1.40
N THR A 31 -6.96 -5.63 0.17
CA THR A 31 -6.33 -6.13 -1.04
C THR A 31 -5.51 -5.02 -1.66
N LEU A 32 -4.21 -5.28 -1.86
CA LEU A 32 -3.27 -4.37 -2.48
C LEU A 32 -2.74 -4.99 -3.77
N ALA A 33 -2.74 -4.22 -4.85
CA ALA A 33 -2.04 -4.56 -6.08
C ALA A 33 -0.67 -3.87 -6.09
N PHE A 34 0.37 -4.64 -6.38
CA PHE A 34 1.76 -4.20 -6.49
C PHE A 34 2.17 -4.23 -7.97
N PRO A 35 1.93 -3.14 -8.73
CA PRO A 35 2.22 -3.10 -10.16
C PRO A 35 3.72 -3.26 -10.47
N ALA A 36 4.60 -2.92 -9.52
CA ALA A 36 6.05 -3.13 -9.68
C ALA A 36 6.44 -4.62 -9.70
N ALA A 37 5.65 -5.47 -9.05
CA ALA A 37 5.87 -6.91 -8.98
C ALA A 37 4.82 -7.73 -9.78
N ASP A 38 3.89 -7.05 -10.46
CA ASP A 38 2.71 -7.65 -11.12
C ASP A 38 1.94 -8.64 -10.22
N GLU A 39 1.88 -8.37 -8.91
CA GLU A 39 1.29 -9.27 -7.92
C GLU A 39 0.21 -8.58 -7.08
N GLN A 40 -0.75 -9.35 -6.58
CA GLN A 40 -1.78 -8.88 -5.67
C GLN A 40 -1.67 -9.61 -4.32
N ARG A 41 -1.67 -8.86 -3.23
CA ARG A 41 -1.66 -9.43 -1.87
C ARG A 41 -2.87 -8.98 -1.06
N VAL A 42 -3.29 -9.88 -0.18
CA VAL A 42 -4.37 -9.64 0.77
C VAL A 42 -3.76 -9.67 2.16
N TYR A 43 -3.97 -8.59 2.91
CA TYR A 43 -3.50 -8.46 4.29
C TYR A 43 -4.70 -8.32 5.24
N ALA A 44 -4.57 -8.87 6.44
CA ALA A 44 -5.57 -8.67 7.49
C ALA A 44 -5.39 -7.26 8.10
N ILE A 45 -6.43 -6.44 8.07
CA ILE A 45 -6.41 -5.02 8.50
C ILE A 45 -5.83 -4.83 9.91
N ASP A 46 -6.07 -5.80 10.79
CA ASP A 46 -5.66 -5.79 12.20
C ASP A 46 -4.14 -5.97 12.40
N VAL A 47 -3.49 -6.73 11.52
CA VAL A 47 -2.08 -7.14 11.64
C VAL A 47 -1.28 -6.85 10.37
N ALA A 48 -1.80 -6.00 9.49
CA ALA A 48 -1.19 -5.71 8.21
C ALA A 48 0.12 -4.95 8.42
N PRO A 49 1.28 -5.50 7.99
CA PRO A 49 2.58 -4.82 8.08
C PRO A 49 2.72 -3.78 6.96
N LEU A 50 1.74 -2.88 6.86
CA LEU A 50 1.62 -1.89 5.79
C LEU A 50 1.89 -0.49 6.34
N THR A 51 2.83 0.21 5.72
CA THR A 51 3.13 1.61 6.04
C THR A 51 2.45 2.53 5.04
N ARG A 52 1.67 3.49 5.56
CA ARG A 52 0.95 4.46 4.72
C ARG A 52 1.91 5.51 4.20
N VAL A 53 2.06 5.58 2.88
CA VAL A 53 2.81 6.66 2.24
C VAL A 53 1.92 7.89 2.20
N THR A 54 2.25 8.89 3.03
CA THR A 54 1.53 10.16 3.07
C THR A 54 2.48 11.27 2.68
N PHE A 55 2.31 11.80 1.47
CA PHE A 55 3.02 13.01 1.07
C PHE A 55 2.32 14.21 1.71
N LYS A 56 3.04 14.97 2.53
CA LYS A 56 2.50 16.23 3.03
C LYS A 56 2.67 17.30 1.96
N LYS A 57 1.82 18.32 2.02
CA LYS A 57 1.96 19.51 1.17
C LYS A 57 3.28 20.21 1.55
N GLY A 58 4.31 20.05 0.71
CA GLY A 58 5.68 20.51 0.97
C GLY A 58 6.73 19.40 0.98
N ASP A 59 6.33 18.12 0.99
CA ASP A 59 7.27 17.01 0.76
C ASP A 59 7.68 16.97 -0.72
N THR A 60 8.98 17.03 -0.96
CA THR A 60 9.57 16.83 -2.28
C THR A 60 9.53 15.33 -2.58
N VAL A 61 8.57 14.90 -3.39
CA VAL A 61 8.52 13.53 -3.90
C VAL A 61 9.50 13.43 -5.06
N THR A 62 10.63 12.77 -4.84
CA THR A 62 11.54 12.43 -5.94
C THR A 62 10.96 11.19 -6.64
N SER A 63 10.33 11.39 -7.79
CA SER A 63 10.16 10.32 -8.76
C SER A 63 11.53 10.12 -9.41
N GLU A 64 12.18 8.99 -9.16
CA GLU A 64 13.35 8.60 -9.95
C GLU A 64 12.81 8.04 -11.28
N GLU A 65 13.03 8.81 -12.35
CA GLU A 65 12.63 8.51 -13.73
C GLU A 65 13.53 7.45 -14.36
#